data_AF-A0A962T7V9-F1
#
_entry.id   AF-A0A962T7V9-F1
#
_cell.length_a   1.000
_cell.length_b   1.000
_cell.length_c   1.000
_cell.angle_alpha   90.00
_cell.angle_beta   90.00
_cell.angle_gamma   90.00
#
_symmetry.space_group_name_H-M   'P 1'
#
loop_
_entity.id
_entity.type
_entity.pdbx_description
1 polymer ?
#
loop_
_entity_poly.entity_id
_entity_poly.type
_entity_poly.pdbx_seq_one_letter_code
_entity_poly.pdbx_strand_id
1 'polypeptide(L)' 'MLKSRETSMLLLRFGGRIWVCMHQKHLDEGLRARIKPWTIGAFACWMDTQDKAA' A
#
# COMPACT_ATOMS: atom_id res chain seq x y z
N MET A 1 2.48 -4.23 22.21
CA MET A 1 1.18 -4.21 21.51
C MET A 1 1.05 -2.86 20.81
N LEU A 2 1.42 -2.78 19.52
CA LEU A 2 1.23 -1.54 18.76
C LEU A 2 -0.25 -1.37 18.45
N LYS A 3 -0.85 -0.37 19.09
CA LYS A 3 -2.24 0.05 18.91
C LYS A 3 -2.30 0.94 17.67
N SER A 4 -2.46 0.33 16.49
CA SER A 4 -2.73 1.07 15.25
C SER A 4 -4.19 1.53 15.22
N ARG A 5 -4.41 2.71 15.78
CA ARG A 5 -5.62 3.50 15.60
C ARG A 5 -5.63 4.03 14.16
N GLU A 6 -6.63 3.61 13.39
CA GLU A 6 -7.24 4.38 12.28
C GLU A 6 -6.53 4.49 10.93
N THR A 7 -5.67 3.56 10.54
CA THR A 7 -5.33 3.37 9.12
C THR A 7 -5.08 1.90 8.87
N SER A 8 -6.08 1.19 8.34
CA SER A 8 -5.95 -0.21 7.92
C SER A 8 -5.07 -0.30 6.67
N MET A 9 -3.78 0.02 6.84
CA MET A 9 -2.73 -0.21 5.86
C MET A 9 -2.14 -1.57 6.19
N LEU A 10 -2.45 -2.55 5.36
CA LEU A 10 -1.88 -3.88 5.44
C LEU A 10 -0.59 -3.89 4.63
N LEU A 11 0.53 -4.07 5.33
CA LEU A 11 1.86 -4.18 4.76
C LEU A 11 2.31 -5.63 4.87
N LEU A 12 2.41 -6.31 3.72
CA LEU A 12 2.81 -7.70 3.63
C LEU A 12 4.19 -7.76 2.97
N ARG A 13 5.22 -8.17 3.73
CA ARG A 13 6.58 -8.32 3.21
C ARG A 13 6.83 -9.76 2.81
N PHE A 14 7.19 -10.00 1.55
CA PHE A 14 7.52 -11.33 1.03
C PHE A 14 8.80 -11.29 0.19
N GLY A 15 9.86 -11.95 0.67
CA GLY A 15 11.09 -12.19 -0.12
C GLY A 15 11.78 -10.95 -0.70
N GLY A 16 11.65 -9.78 -0.05
CA GLY A 16 12.23 -8.51 -0.53
C GLY A 16 11.25 -7.59 -1.27
N ARG A 17 10.02 -8.04 -1.54
CA ARG A 17 8.94 -7.23 -2.11
C ARG A 17 7.95 -6.87 -1.02
N ILE A 18 7.46 -5.63 -1.01
CA ILE A 18 6.46 -5.17 -0.05
C ILE A 18 5.13 -5.03 -0.80
N TRP A 19 4.12 -5.72 -0.34
CA TRP A 19 2.74 -5.51 -0.77
C TRP A 19 2.08 -4.53 0.19
N VAL A 20 1.58 -3.44 -0.36
CA VAL A 20 0.86 -2.41 0.37
C VAL A 20 -0.59 -2.50 -0.04
N CYS A 21 -1.48 -2.71 0.91
CA CYS A 21 -2.93 -2.67 0.71
C CYS A 21 -3.53 -1.60 1.63
N MET A 22 -4.22 -0.61 1.07
CA MET A 22 -4.89 0.43 1.84
C MET A 22 -6.31 0.66 1.31
N HIS A 23 -7.20 1.19 2.15
CA HIS A 23 -8.55 1.55 1.71
C HIS A 23 -8.51 2.73 0.73
N GLN A 24 -9.26 2.67 -0.38
CA GLN A 24 -9.22 3.69 -1.44
C GLN A 24 -9.49 5.11 -0.95
N LYS A 25 -10.37 5.27 0.05
CA LYS A 25 -10.67 6.56 0.71
C LYS A 25 -9.45 7.28 1.33
N HIS A 26 -8.39 6.54 1.61
CA HIS A 26 -7.15 7.08 2.17
C HIS A 26 -6.05 7.20 1.11
N LEU A 27 -6.31 6.74 -0.11
CA LEU A 27 -5.35 6.80 -1.20
C LEU A 27 -5.53 8.12 -1.95
N ASP A 28 -4.53 8.98 -1.84
CA ASP A 28 -4.49 10.24 -2.57
C ASP A 28 -4.46 10.03 -4.08
N GLU A 29 -5.13 10.90 -4.84
CA GLU A 29 -5.24 10.77 -6.29
C GLU A 29 -3.87 10.91 -6.98
N GLY A 30 -2.99 11.77 -6.45
CA GLY A 30 -1.62 11.91 -6.94
C GLY A 30 -0.79 10.65 -6.70
N LEU A 31 -0.96 10.01 -5.55
CA LEU A 31 -0.29 8.74 -5.25
C LEU A 31 -0.82 7.61 -6.15
N ARG A 32 -2.13 7.55 -6.36
CA ARG A 32 -2.78 6.59 -7.25
C ARG A 32 -2.27 6.68 -8.68
N ALA A 33 -2.04 7.89 -9.20
CA ALA A 33 -1.48 8.10 -10.54
C ALA A 33 -0.04 7.57 -10.66
N ARG A 34 0.75 7.65 -9.58
CA ARG A 34 2.16 7.22 -9.56
C ARG A 34 2.33 5.72 -9.45
N ILE A 35 1.60 5.08 -8.53
CA ILE A 35 1.79 3.64 -8.21
C ILE A 35 0.90 2.71 -9.04
N LYS A 36 -0.17 3.24 -9.66
CA LYS A 36 -1.20 2.48 -10.40
C LYS A 36 -1.64 1.21 -9.65
N PRO A 37 -2.26 1.37 -8.46
CA PRO A 37 -2.56 0.24 -7.61
C PRO A 37 -3.70 -0.60 -8.17
N TRP A 38 -3.65 -1.90 -7.88
CA TRP A 38 -4.73 -2.82 -8.16
C TRP A 38 -5.87 -2.61 -7.17
N THR A 39 -7.05 -2.24 -7.64
CA THR A 39 -8.24 -2.08 -6.78
C THR A 39 -8.98 -3.40 -6.60
N ILE A 40 -9.13 -3.85 -5.35
CA ILE A 40 -9.89 -5.04 -4.97
C ILE A 40 -10.99 -4.59 -4.00
N GLY A 41 -12.23 -4.50 -4.50
CA GLY A 41 -13.35 -3.95 -3.74
C GLY A 41 -13.06 -2.52 -3.27
N ALA A 42 -13.08 -2.29 -1.96
CA ALA A 42 -12.80 -0.98 -1.35
C ALA A 42 -11.31 -0.72 -1.04
N PHE A 43 -10.44 -1.68 -1.36
CA PHE A 43 -9.00 -1.59 -1.11
C PHE A 43 -8.23 -1.38 -2.41
N ALA A 44 -7.10 -0.70 -2.31
CA ALA A 44 -6.10 -0.53 -3.35
C ALA A 44 -4.82 -1.21 -2.85
N CYS A 45 -4.36 -2.20 -3.61
CA CYS A 45 -3.17 -2.98 -3.33
C CYS A 45 -2.13 -2.78 -4.42
N TRP A 46 -0.88 -2.52 -4.05
CA TRP A 46 0.24 -2.46 -4.99
C TRP A 46 1.47 -3.09 -4.40
N MET A 47 2.41 -3.44 -5.27
CA MET A 47 3.71 -3.93 -4.88
C MET A 47 4.67 -2.75 -4.87
N ASP A 48 5.11 -2.38 -3.69
CA ASP A 48 6.24 -1.49 -3.49
C ASP A 48 7.51 -2.34 -3.62
N THR A 49 8.09 -2.32 -4.82
CA THR A 49 9.51 -2.58 -4.95
C THR A 49 10.17 -1.37 -4.30
N GLN A 50 10.65 -1.53 -3.07
CA GLN A 50 11.71 -0.68 -2.59
C GLN A 50 12.91 -0.95 -3.50
N ASP A 51 12.92 -0.30 -4.66
CA ASP A 51 14.14 -0.03 -5.37
C ASP A 51 14.98 0.69 -4.34
N LYS A 52 15.96 -0.03 -3.79
CA LYS A 52 16.98 0.57 -2.97
C LYS A 52 17.58 1.65 -3.86
N ALA A 53 17.11 2.88 -3.70
CA ALA A 53 17.86 4.05 -4.07
C ALA A 53 19.21 3.86 -3.37
N ALA A 54 20.19 3.55 -4.20
CA ALA A 54 21.58 3.38 -3.85
C ALA A 54 22.12 4.61 -3.11
#